data_AF-A0A1H2B5M3-F1
#
_entry.id   AF-A0A1H2B5M3-F1
#
_cell.length_a   1.000
_cell.length_b   1.000
_cell.length_c   1.000
_cell.angle_alpha   90.00
_cell.angle_beta   90.00
_cell.angle_gamma   90.00
#
_symmetry.space_group_name_H-M   'P 1'
#
loop_
_entity.id
_entity.type
_entity.pdbx_description
1 polymer ?
#
loop_
_entity_poly.entity_id
_entity_poly.type
_entity_poly.pdbx_seq_one_letter_code
_entity_poly.pdbx_strand_id
1 'polypeptide(L)'
;MTEYVSPSIANKEVNVFWNREKKLKVELTTPVNISLSPLKTIRDVPEPADPQDAKTNTDLAFKLLIYGALVLQAALIVTGYSVLVGYYEQFGIDTNELTLGTPTLLLHGYVNVFSGALTAASRVPIIGPALLASVFIGVAAAFIGLITKRLKAGVIVGLSTWIGFSMFLIFFAPAVGVQKGKGMGLEKFSEYTGLPQPNALESTHTVLTDKGNKIKGHLILADSKNTFLLVDRTVFKIDGTTGRVIRETELRAEEDTNSKK
;
A
#
# COMPACT_ATOMS: atom_id res chain seq x y z
N MET A 1 69.22 -18.70 -13.10
CA MET A 1 68.31 -18.38 -14.21
C MET A 1 66.93 -18.82 -13.75
N THR A 2 66.07 -17.83 -13.57
CA THR A 2 64.60 -17.80 -13.67
C THR A 2 63.74 -19.08 -13.60
N GLU A 3 62.60 -18.88 -12.90
CA GLU A 3 61.24 -19.37 -13.18
C GLU A 3 60.63 -20.57 -12.41
N TYR A 4 59.54 -20.19 -11.71
CA TYR A 4 58.31 -20.87 -11.30
C TYR A 4 57.93 -22.21 -11.96
N VAL A 5 57.32 -23.12 -11.18
CA VAL A 5 55.91 -23.60 -11.31
C VAL A 5 55.55 -24.51 -10.09
N SER A 6 54.33 -24.31 -9.56
CA SER A 6 53.66 -25.05 -8.46
C SER A 6 53.04 -26.37 -8.94
N PRO A 7 52.71 -27.38 -8.09
CA PRO A 7 51.37 -27.42 -7.49
C PRO A 7 51.20 -28.12 -6.12
N SER A 8 50.32 -27.54 -5.29
CA SER A 8 49.14 -28.14 -4.62
C SER A 8 49.23 -29.28 -3.57
N ILE A 9 48.59 -28.99 -2.43
CA ILE A 9 47.63 -29.79 -1.63
C ILE A 9 48.10 -30.54 -0.36
N ALA A 10 47.37 -30.19 0.72
CA ALA A 10 46.94 -30.96 1.90
C ALA A 10 47.81 -30.99 3.19
N ASN A 11 47.36 -30.16 4.13
CA ASN A 11 47.02 -30.46 5.54
C ASN A 11 48.01 -31.24 6.42
N LYS A 12 48.58 -30.55 7.43
CA LYS A 12 48.23 -30.77 8.85
C LYS A 12 48.89 -29.73 9.77
N GLU A 13 48.02 -29.05 10.54
CA GLU A 13 48.18 -28.50 11.89
C GLU A 13 49.57 -28.02 12.36
N VAL A 14 49.72 -26.69 12.43
CA VAL A 14 50.67 -26.04 13.34
C VAL A 14 49.90 -25.65 14.59
N ASN A 15 50.26 -26.30 15.70
CA ASN A 15 49.94 -25.83 17.03
C ASN A 15 51.21 -25.27 17.66
N VAL A 16 50.99 -24.39 18.64
CA VAL A 16 51.97 -23.71 19.50
C VAL A 16 52.65 -22.50 18.85
N PHE A 17 52.55 -21.33 19.50
CA PHE A 17 53.69 -20.57 20.04
C PHE A 17 53.35 -19.07 20.24
N TRP A 18 52.45 -18.76 21.17
CA TRP A 18 52.59 -17.51 21.92
C TRP A 18 52.39 -17.77 23.41
N ASN A 19 53.40 -17.33 24.14
CA ASN A 19 54.03 -18.03 25.24
C ASN A 19 53.90 -17.20 26.53
N ARG A 20 53.83 -17.92 27.64
CA ARG A 20 53.95 -17.42 29.01
C ARG A 20 55.33 -16.82 29.21
N GLU A 21 55.48 -15.51 29.43
CA GLU A 21 56.57 -15.01 30.30
C GLU A 21 56.14 -13.75 31.06
N LYS A 22 56.11 -13.89 32.39
CA LYS A 22 56.12 -12.83 33.44
C LYS A 22 54.81 -12.09 33.72
N LYS A 23 54.09 -12.55 34.76
CA LYS A 23 53.60 -11.67 35.84
C LYS A 23 53.78 -12.32 37.21
N LEU A 24 54.76 -11.75 37.92
CA LEU A 24 55.11 -11.74 39.34
C LEU A 24 54.39 -12.70 40.30
N LYS A 25 55.20 -13.55 40.92
CA LYS A 25 54.91 -14.31 42.14
C LYS A 25 54.87 -13.33 43.32
N VAL A 26 53.76 -13.26 44.05
CA VAL A 26 53.69 -12.64 45.38
C VAL A 26 53.09 -13.66 46.33
N GLU A 27 53.94 -14.31 47.11
CA GLU A 27 53.51 -15.12 48.25
C GLU A 27 53.25 -14.16 49.42
N LEU A 28 51.99 -14.04 49.84
CA LEU A 28 51.66 -13.51 51.16
C LEU A 28 51.69 -14.68 52.14
N THR A 29 52.77 -14.72 52.92
CA THR A 29 53.02 -15.70 53.97
C THR A 29 52.04 -15.48 55.12
N THR A 30 51.44 -16.58 55.56
CA THR A 30 50.66 -16.83 56.79
C THR A 30 49.14 -16.60 56.82
N PRO A 31 48.38 -17.56 57.43
CA PRO A 31 46.93 -17.70 57.23
C PRO A 31 46.13 -17.10 58.39
N VAL A 32 45.06 -16.37 58.10
CA VAL A 32 44.00 -16.15 59.09
C VAL A 32 42.83 -17.04 58.72
N ASN A 33 42.72 -18.13 59.46
CA ASN A 33 41.62 -19.08 59.36
C ASN A 33 40.40 -18.48 60.06
N ILE A 34 39.60 -17.68 59.35
CA ILE A 34 38.30 -17.21 59.87
C ILE A 34 37.25 -18.21 59.39
N SER A 35 37.00 -19.23 60.20
CA SER A 35 35.82 -20.07 60.08
C SER A 35 34.59 -19.23 60.45
N LEU A 36 33.99 -18.59 59.45
CA LEU A 36 32.63 -18.07 59.56
C LEU A 36 31.69 -19.19 59.13
N SER A 37 31.00 -19.76 60.11
CA SER A 37 29.85 -20.63 59.87
C SER A 37 28.92 -19.93 58.87
N PRO A 38 28.50 -20.57 57.76
CA PRO A 38 27.56 -19.94 56.87
C PRO A 38 26.26 -19.73 57.64
N LEU A 39 25.93 -18.46 57.92
CA LEU A 39 24.56 -18.12 58.26
C LEU A 39 23.71 -18.64 57.12
N LYS A 40 22.80 -19.54 57.45
CA LYS A 40 21.80 -20.13 56.56
C LYS A 40 20.85 -19.02 56.11
N THR A 41 21.29 -18.23 55.15
CA THR A 41 20.42 -17.27 54.46
C THR A 41 19.65 -18.08 53.43
N ILE A 42 18.52 -18.66 53.84
CA ILE A 42 17.47 -19.03 52.90
C ILE A 42 16.90 -17.70 52.39
N ARG A 43 17.59 -17.10 51.43
CA ARG A 43 16.93 -16.27 50.43
C ARG A 43 16.70 -17.19 49.27
N ASP A 44 15.45 -17.60 49.08
CA ASP A 44 14.94 -17.91 47.76
C ASP A 44 15.19 -16.65 46.92
N VAL A 45 16.35 -16.62 46.27
CA VAL A 45 16.53 -15.80 45.08
C VAL A 45 15.68 -16.52 44.05
N PRO A 46 14.57 -15.93 43.57
CA PRO A 46 13.94 -16.47 42.38
C PRO A 46 15.04 -16.48 41.32
N GLU A 47 15.37 -17.68 40.84
CA GLU A 47 16.16 -17.87 39.64
C GLU A 47 15.71 -16.79 38.64
N PRO A 48 16.62 -15.95 38.10
CA PRO A 48 16.22 -14.95 37.13
C PRO A 48 15.50 -15.71 36.02
N ALA A 49 14.19 -15.45 35.89
CA ALA A 49 13.38 -16.07 34.88
C ALA A 49 14.12 -15.92 33.56
N ASP A 50 14.53 -17.05 32.99
CA ASP A 50 15.20 -17.15 31.70
C ASP A 50 14.54 -16.14 30.76
N PRO A 51 15.27 -15.19 30.12
CA PRO A 51 14.67 -14.21 29.25
C PRO A 51 13.80 -14.95 28.25
N GLN A 52 12.48 -14.87 28.46
CA GLN A 52 11.52 -15.60 27.65
C GLN A 52 11.54 -14.96 26.27
N ASP A 53 12.41 -15.49 25.41
CA ASP A 53 12.60 -14.98 24.07
C ASP A 53 11.28 -15.10 23.31
N ALA A 54 10.81 -13.96 22.80
CA ALA A 54 9.64 -13.90 21.97
C ALA A 54 9.87 -14.72 20.71
N LYS A 55 8.97 -15.67 20.42
CA LYS A 55 9.08 -16.54 19.25
C LYS A 55 8.12 -16.06 18.17
N THR A 56 8.68 -15.54 17.08
CA THR A 56 7.94 -15.12 15.89
C THR A 56 7.83 -16.29 14.90
N ASN A 57 6.61 -16.59 14.43
CA ASN A 57 6.36 -17.56 13.39
C ASN A 57 6.45 -16.88 12.00
N THR A 58 7.63 -16.96 11.40
CA THR A 58 7.92 -16.34 10.09
C THR A 58 7.14 -16.98 8.95
N ASP A 59 6.96 -18.30 8.93
CA ASP A 59 6.16 -19.01 7.91
C ASP A 59 4.70 -18.53 7.91
N LEU A 60 4.09 -18.44 9.10
CA LEU A 60 2.73 -17.92 9.24
C LEU A 60 2.66 -16.45 8.80
N ALA A 61 3.64 -15.63 9.15
CA ALA A 61 3.68 -14.23 8.75
C ALA A 61 3.72 -14.07 7.22
N PHE A 62 4.57 -14.84 6.53
CA PHE A 62 4.63 -14.81 5.06
C PHE A 62 3.32 -15.27 4.42
N LYS A 63 2.71 -16.35 4.92
CA LYS A 63 1.42 -16.83 4.43
C LYS A 63 0.33 -15.78 4.58
N LEU A 64 0.18 -15.21 5.78
CA LEU A 64 -0.81 -14.18 6.05
C LEU A 64 -0.60 -12.95 5.16
N LEU A 65 0.64 -12.54 4.93
CA LEU A 65 0.96 -11.42 4.05
C LEU A 65 0.57 -11.71 2.60
N ILE A 66 0.93 -12.88 2.07
CA ILE A 66 0.60 -13.27 0.69
C ILE A 66 -0.91 -13.41 0.50
N TYR A 67 -1.58 -14.17 1.37
CA TYR A 67 -3.03 -14.35 1.28
C TYR A 67 -3.77 -13.03 1.48
N GLY A 68 -3.34 -12.21 2.43
CA GLY A 68 -3.90 -10.87 2.64
C GLY A 68 -3.77 -9.98 1.41
N ALA A 69 -2.60 -9.97 0.77
CA ALA A 69 -2.37 -9.22 -0.47
C ALA A 69 -3.27 -9.72 -1.61
N LEU A 70 -3.41 -11.03 -1.80
CA LEU A 70 -4.29 -11.61 -2.82
C LEU A 70 -5.76 -11.26 -2.59
N VAL A 71 -6.24 -11.40 -1.36
CA VAL A 71 -7.61 -11.06 -0.99
C VAL A 71 -7.86 -9.56 -1.19
N LEU A 72 -6.93 -8.71 -0.78
CA LEU A 72 -7.06 -7.26 -0.96
C LEU A 72 -7.09 -6.88 -2.44
N GLN A 73 -6.20 -7.44 -3.27
CA GLN A 73 -6.21 -7.20 -4.71
C GLN A 73 -7.53 -7.67 -5.36
N ALA A 74 -8.02 -8.85 -4.99
CA ALA A 74 -9.29 -9.36 -5.49
C ALA A 74 -10.46 -8.45 -5.08
N ALA A 75 -10.50 -8.01 -3.82
CA ALA A 75 -11.53 -7.09 -3.33
C ALA A 75 -11.50 -5.74 -4.06
N LEU A 76 -10.30 -5.21 -4.33
CA LEU A 76 -10.15 -3.97 -5.11
C LEU A 76 -10.60 -4.14 -6.56
N ILE A 77 -10.30 -5.27 -7.20
CA ILE A 77 -10.76 -5.58 -8.57
C ILE A 77 -12.28 -5.63 -8.61
N VAL A 78 -12.92 -6.39 -7.71
CA VAL A 78 -14.38 -6.52 -7.64
C VAL A 78 -15.04 -5.16 -7.37
N THR A 79 -14.47 -4.38 -6.45
CA THR A 79 -14.97 -3.04 -6.12
C THR A 79 -14.85 -2.11 -7.32
N GLY A 80 -13.68 -2.08 -7.98
CA GLY A 80 -13.44 -1.24 -9.15
C GLY A 80 -14.35 -1.60 -10.32
N TYR A 81 -14.54 -2.90 -10.57
CA TYR A 81 -15.49 -3.37 -11.57
C TYR A 81 -16.92 -2.91 -11.24
N SER A 82 -17.37 -3.10 -10.01
CA SER A 82 -18.73 -2.72 -9.58
C SER A 82 -18.98 -1.21 -9.73
N VAL A 83 -18.00 -0.39 -9.38
CA VAL A 83 -18.08 1.08 -9.55
C VAL A 83 -18.18 1.46 -11.03
N LEU A 84 -17.37 0.85 -11.88
CA LEU A 84 -17.38 1.13 -13.32
C LEU A 84 -18.67 0.66 -13.98
N VAL A 85 -19.18 -0.52 -13.61
CA VAL A 85 -20.50 -1.00 -14.04
C VAL A 85 -21.57 0.03 -13.72
N GLY A 86 -21.69 0.40 -12.44
CA GLY A 86 -22.71 1.38 -12.02
C GLY A 86 -22.53 2.74 -12.71
N TYR A 87 -21.30 3.21 -12.91
CA TYR A 87 -21.03 4.48 -13.59
C TYR A 87 -21.40 4.46 -15.07
N TYR A 88 -20.97 3.44 -15.82
CA TYR A 88 -21.18 3.37 -17.27
C TYR A 88 -22.62 3.00 -17.65
N GLU A 89 -23.31 2.23 -16.81
CA GLU A 89 -24.73 1.95 -17.00
C GLU A 89 -25.59 3.22 -17.00
N GLN A 90 -25.25 4.24 -16.20
CA GLN A 90 -25.95 5.55 -16.23
C GLN A 90 -25.85 6.26 -17.59
N PHE A 91 -24.85 5.91 -18.41
CA PHE A 91 -24.67 6.43 -19.76
C PHE A 91 -25.17 5.46 -20.84
N GLY A 92 -25.83 4.37 -20.47
CA GLY A 92 -26.27 3.33 -21.40
C GLY A 92 -25.10 2.61 -22.10
N ILE A 93 -23.96 2.51 -21.42
CA ILE A 93 -22.76 1.81 -21.90
C ILE A 93 -22.64 0.50 -21.12
N ASP A 94 -22.77 -0.62 -21.82
CA ASP A 94 -22.52 -1.94 -21.23
C ASP A 94 -21.02 -2.15 -21.04
N THR A 95 -20.60 -2.58 -19.85
CA THR A 95 -19.20 -2.89 -19.55
C THR A 95 -18.61 -3.99 -20.40
N ASN A 96 -19.42 -4.88 -20.99
CA ASN A 96 -18.98 -5.86 -21.99
C ASN A 96 -18.46 -5.21 -23.27
N GLU A 97 -18.84 -3.96 -23.55
CA GLU A 97 -18.32 -3.19 -24.68
C GLU A 97 -16.94 -2.59 -24.41
N LEU A 98 -16.47 -2.66 -23.16
CA LEU A 98 -15.27 -1.97 -22.70
C LEU A 98 -14.11 -2.93 -22.51
N THR A 99 -12.93 -2.49 -22.97
CA THR A 99 -11.69 -3.22 -22.72
C THR A 99 -11.10 -2.80 -21.38
N LEU A 100 -11.65 -3.31 -20.28
CA LEU A 100 -11.18 -2.98 -18.92
C LEU A 100 -9.99 -3.86 -18.51
N GLY A 101 -8.82 -3.25 -18.38
CA GLY A 101 -7.62 -3.92 -17.86
C GLY A 101 -7.61 -4.03 -16.34
N THR A 102 -6.97 -5.07 -15.81
CA THR A 102 -6.75 -5.25 -14.35
C THR A 102 -6.17 -4.01 -13.66
N PRO A 103 -5.18 -3.28 -14.24
CA PRO A 103 -4.67 -2.06 -13.62
C PRO A 103 -5.74 -0.98 -13.43
N THR A 104 -6.64 -0.81 -14.41
CA THR A 104 -7.77 0.13 -14.33
C THR A 104 -8.73 -0.26 -13.23
N LEU A 105 -9.09 -1.55 -13.13
CA LEU A 105 -9.97 -2.06 -12.08
C LEU A 105 -9.37 -1.83 -10.69
N LEU A 106 -8.09 -2.17 -10.50
CA LEU A 106 -7.38 -1.94 -9.24
C LEU A 106 -7.35 -0.46 -8.86
N LEU A 107 -7.07 0.42 -9.82
CA LEU A 107 -7.02 1.87 -9.58
C LEU A 107 -8.39 2.41 -9.17
N HIS A 108 -9.45 2.06 -9.89
CA HIS A 108 -10.81 2.50 -9.55
C HIS A 108 -11.28 1.95 -8.20
N GLY A 109 -10.98 0.67 -7.91
CA GLY A 109 -11.25 0.09 -6.60
C GLY A 109 -10.52 0.82 -5.48
N TYR A 110 -9.23 1.10 -5.67
CA TYR A 110 -8.42 1.86 -4.73
C TYR A 110 -8.98 3.27 -4.51
N VAL A 111 -9.23 4.03 -5.59
CA VAL A 111 -9.75 5.40 -5.50
C VAL A 111 -11.11 5.42 -4.80
N ASN A 112 -11.97 4.44 -5.06
CA ASN A 112 -13.27 4.34 -4.40
C ASN A 112 -13.14 4.10 -2.89
N VAL A 113 -12.33 3.11 -2.48
CA VAL A 113 -12.08 2.83 -1.06
C VAL A 113 -11.39 4.01 -0.38
N PHE A 114 -10.40 4.60 -1.03
CA PHE A 114 -9.67 5.78 -0.56
C PHE A 114 -10.61 6.96 -0.32
N SER A 115 -11.38 7.35 -1.33
CA SER A 115 -12.33 8.46 -1.25
C SER A 115 -13.39 8.18 -0.20
N GLY A 116 -13.94 6.96 -0.17
CA GLY A 116 -14.91 6.54 0.84
C GLY A 116 -14.36 6.65 2.26
N ALA A 117 -13.12 6.22 2.49
CA ALA A 117 -12.45 6.33 3.78
C ALA A 117 -12.21 7.79 4.18
N LEU A 118 -11.80 8.64 3.24
CA LEU A 118 -11.60 10.07 3.49
C LEU A 118 -12.92 10.79 3.77
N THR A 119 -13.97 10.49 3.01
CA THR A 119 -15.32 11.02 3.23
C THR A 119 -15.90 10.54 4.56
N ALA A 120 -15.65 9.29 4.96
CA ALA A 120 -16.07 8.80 6.27
C ALA A 120 -15.34 9.53 7.40
N ALA A 121 -14.02 9.74 7.26
CA ALA A 121 -13.23 10.49 8.23
C ALA A 121 -13.62 11.98 8.30
N SER A 122 -13.96 12.60 7.17
CA SER A 122 -14.33 14.02 7.13
C SER A 122 -15.67 14.33 7.81
N ARG A 123 -16.53 13.33 8.05
CA ARG A 123 -17.77 13.51 8.85
C ARG A 123 -17.50 13.98 10.27
N VAL A 124 -16.34 13.64 10.84
CA VAL A 124 -15.93 14.07 12.18
C VAL A 124 -14.52 14.67 12.09
N PRO A 125 -14.36 15.94 11.69
CA PRO A 125 -13.08 16.49 11.24
C PRO A 125 -11.95 16.39 12.27
N ILE A 126 -12.27 16.49 13.57
CA ILE A 126 -11.28 16.52 14.65
C ILE A 126 -10.74 15.11 14.97
N ILE A 127 -11.62 14.10 14.98
CA ILE A 127 -11.29 12.75 15.48
C ILE A 127 -11.24 11.72 14.35
N GLY A 128 -11.88 11.99 13.20
CA GLY A 128 -12.00 11.10 12.06
C GLY A 128 -10.67 10.63 11.47
N PRO A 129 -9.68 11.52 11.23
CA PRO A 129 -8.35 11.09 10.79
C PRO A 129 -7.66 10.16 11.80
N ALA A 130 -7.82 10.43 13.10
CA ALA A 130 -7.25 9.57 14.15
C ALA A 130 -7.95 8.20 14.21
N LEU A 131 -9.28 8.16 14.04
CA LEU A 131 -10.04 6.91 13.92
C LEU A 131 -9.65 6.13 12.67
N LEU A 132 -9.37 6.81 11.56
CA LEU A 132 -8.93 6.13 10.35
C LEU A 132 -7.53 5.53 10.55
N ALA A 133 -6.59 6.28 11.14
CA ALA A 133 -5.27 5.77 11.48
C ALA A 133 -5.33 4.59 12.47
N SER A 134 -6.27 4.61 13.42
CA SER A 134 -6.42 3.52 14.40
C SER A 134 -6.85 2.20 13.77
N VAL A 135 -7.58 2.22 12.64
CA VAL A 135 -7.89 1.00 11.86
C VAL A 135 -6.61 0.33 11.37
N PHE A 136 -5.65 1.09 10.82
CA PHE A 136 -4.37 0.55 10.35
C PHE A 136 -3.52 0.01 11.50
N ILE A 137 -3.50 0.71 12.63
CA ILE A 137 -2.84 0.25 13.85
C ILE A 137 -3.48 -1.04 14.38
N GLY A 138 -4.80 -1.14 14.36
CA GLY A 138 -5.55 -2.33 14.77
C GLY A 138 -5.23 -3.54 13.88
N VAL A 139 -5.19 -3.36 12.57
CA VAL A 139 -4.77 -4.42 11.62
C VAL A 139 -3.34 -4.86 11.89
N ALA A 140 -2.42 -3.93 12.12
CA ALA A 140 -1.03 -4.25 12.48
C ALA A 140 -0.93 -5.00 13.81
N ALA A 141 -1.70 -4.60 14.82
CA ALA A 141 -1.75 -5.28 16.12
C ALA A 141 -2.28 -6.70 16.00
N ALA A 142 -3.35 -6.91 15.23
CA ALA A 142 -3.89 -8.23 14.96
C ALA A 142 -2.86 -9.12 14.24
N PHE A 143 -2.18 -8.58 13.22
CA PHE A 143 -1.13 -9.29 12.50
C PHE A 143 0.03 -9.72 13.43
N ILE A 144 0.57 -8.79 14.22
CA ILE A 144 1.66 -9.09 15.18
C ILE A 144 1.19 -10.13 16.21
N GLY A 145 -0.01 -9.98 16.74
CA GLY A 145 -0.58 -10.90 17.72
C GLY A 145 -0.77 -12.33 17.20
N LEU A 146 -1.09 -12.49 15.91
CA LEU A 146 -1.23 -13.81 15.29
C LEU A 146 0.13 -14.51 15.06
N ILE A 147 1.17 -13.75 14.72
CA ILE A 147 2.47 -14.31 14.34
C ILE A 147 3.44 -14.45 15.52
N THR A 148 3.25 -13.70 16.60
CA THR A 148 4.16 -13.72 17.76
C THR A 148 3.56 -14.46 18.94
N LYS A 149 4.33 -15.36 19.54
CA LYS A 149 3.99 -15.99 20.82
C LYS A 149 4.79 -15.35 21.94
N ARG A 150 4.14 -15.11 23.07
CA ARG A 150 4.75 -14.63 24.32
C ARG A 150 5.42 -13.24 24.21
N LEU A 151 4.87 -12.35 23.40
CA LEU A 151 5.33 -10.96 23.32
C LEU A 151 4.63 -10.11 24.40
N LYS A 152 5.39 -9.27 25.12
CA LYS A 152 4.82 -8.35 26.12
C LYS A 152 3.85 -7.37 25.45
N ALA A 153 2.71 -7.09 26.09
CA ALA A 153 1.68 -6.20 25.54
C ALA A 153 2.22 -4.83 25.10
N GLY A 154 3.12 -4.22 25.90
CA GLY A 154 3.73 -2.93 25.55
C GLY A 154 4.57 -2.97 24.26
N VAL A 155 5.20 -4.11 23.94
CA VAL A 155 5.95 -4.29 22.69
C VAL A 155 5.01 -4.44 21.51
N ILE A 156 3.91 -5.19 21.67
CA ILE A 156 2.87 -5.30 20.63
C ILE A 156 2.33 -3.91 20.29
N VAL A 157 1.94 -3.12 21.30
CA VAL A 157 1.39 -1.77 21.10
C VAL A 157 2.39 -0.85 20.42
N GLY A 158 3.65 -0.84 20.85
CA GLY A 158 4.69 0.00 20.25
C GLY A 158 4.94 -0.35 18.78
N LEU A 159 5.10 -1.64 18.49
CA LEU A 159 5.39 -2.12 17.13
C LEU A 159 4.17 -1.96 16.20
N SER A 160 2.97 -2.25 16.67
CA SER A 160 1.73 -2.08 15.90
C SER A 160 1.47 -0.62 15.56
N THR A 161 1.81 0.30 16.47
CA THR A 161 1.66 1.74 16.24
C THR A 161 2.58 2.20 15.12
N TRP A 162 3.87 1.81 15.15
CA TRP A 162 4.84 2.20 14.11
C TRP A 162 4.47 1.60 12.74
N ILE A 163 4.20 0.29 12.70
CA ILE A 163 3.84 -0.40 11.46
C ILE A 163 2.50 0.12 10.92
N GLY A 164 1.49 0.27 11.77
CA GLY A 164 0.18 0.78 11.38
C GLY A 164 0.25 2.21 10.84
N PHE A 165 0.99 3.09 11.50
CA PHE A 165 1.19 4.46 11.03
C PHE A 165 1.94 4.50 9.69
N SER A 166 2.92 3.63 9.49
CA SER A 166 3.61 3.49 8.19
C SER A 166 2.67 3.05 7.09
N MET A 167 1.84 2.03 7.38
CA MET A 167 0.87 1.50 6.43
C MET A 167 -0.17 2.56 6.07
N PHE A 168 -0.59 3.37 7.04
CA PHE A 168 -1.43 4.54 6.81
C PHE A 168 -0.75 5.54 5.86
N LEU A 169 0.48 5.96 6.11
CA LEU A 169 1.18 6.91 5.22
C LEU A 169 1.35 6.36 3.80
N ILE A 170 1.74 5.09 3.66
CA ILE A 170 1.93 4.43 2.36
C ILE A 170 0.60 4.34 1.60
N PHE A 171 -0.48 3.98 2.29
CA PHE A 171 -1.81 3.89 1.68
C PHE A 171 -2.27 5.22 1.08
N PHE A 172 -1.94 6.35 1.72
CA PHE A 172 -2.31 7.68 1.24
C PHE A 172 -1.33 8.31 0.24
N ALA A 173 -0.13 7.73 0.06
CA ALA A 173 0.90 8.28 -0.81
C ALA A 173 0.46 8.46 -2.29
N PRO A 174 -0.27 7.52 -2.93
CA PRO A 174 -0.73 7.70 -4.30
C PRO A 174 -1.62 8.93 -4.48
N ALA A 175 -2.43 9.29 -3.48
CA ALA A 175 -3.32 10.45 -3.58
C ALA A 175 -2.53 11.78 -3.61
N VAL A 176 -1.45 11.86 -2.84
CA VAL A 176 -0.51 13.00 -2.93
C VAL A 176 0.10 13.08 -4.33
N GLY A 177 0.45 11.92 -4.92
CA GLY A 177 0.92 11.83 -6.31
C GLY A 177 -0.10 12.38 -7.32
N VAL A 178 -1.38 12.01 -7.19
CA VAL A 178 -2.45 12.51 -8.07
C VAL A 178 -2.63 14.02 -7.94
N GLN A 179 -2.65 14.55 -6.71
CA GLN A 179 -2.80 15.99 -6.48
C GLN A 179 -1.61 16.77 -7.05
N LYS A 180 -0.38 16.26 -6.87
CA LYS A 180 0.81 16.82 -7.49
C LYS A 180 0.72 16.81 -9.02
N GLY A 181 0.25 15.70 -9.60
CA GLY A 181 0.01 15.56 -11.04
C GLY A 181 -0.96 16.62 -11.59
N LYS A 182 -2.07 16.86 -10.89
CA LYS A 182 -3.03 17.92 -11.25
C LYS A 182 -2.39 19.30 -11.23
N GLY A 183 -1.65 19.63 -10.16
CA GLY A 183 -0.94 20.92 -10.05
C GLY A 183 0.02 21.16 -11.21
N MET A 184 0.85 20.16 -11.54
CA MET A 184 1.79 20.23 -12.66
C MET A 184 1.07 20.43 -14.01
N GLY A 185 -0.07 19.77 -14.23
CA GLY A 185 -0.86 19.94 -15.46
C GLY A 185 -1.42 21.36 -15.61
N LEU A 186 -1.93 21.95 -14.53
CA LEU A 186 -2.44 23.32 -14.53
C LEU A 186 -1.32 24.36 -14.72
N GLU A 187 -0.17 24.14 -14.10
CA GLU A 187 1.02 24.97 -14.27
C GLU A 187 1.49 24.94 -15.73
N LYS A 188 1.59 23.75 -16.33
CA LYS A 188 1.98 23.60 -17.74
C LYS A 188 0.98 24.22 -18.71
N PHE A 189 -0.31 24.16 -18.41
CA PHE A 189 -1.32 24.87 -19.19
C PHE A 189 -1.08 26.38 -19.18
N SER A 190 -0.83 26.95 -18.00
CA SER A 190 -0.53 28.38 -17.85
C SER A 190 0.75 28.76 -18.62
N GLU A 191 1.81 27.95 -18.50
CA GLU A 191 3.08 28.12 -19.23
C GLU A 191 2.88 28.13 -20.75
N TYR A 192 2.10 27.20 -21.29
CA TYR A 192 1.93 27.05 -22.75
C TYR A 192 0.92 28.01 -23.37
N THR A 193 -0.06 28.49 -22.60
CA THR A 193 -1.11 29.38 -23.11
C THR A 193 -0.88 30.85 -22.76
N GLY A 194 -0.02 31.15 -21.79
CA GLY A 194 0.15 32.49 -21.24
C GLY A 194 -1.05 32.97 -20.41
N LEU A 195 -2.05 32.13 -20.16
CA LEU A 195 -3.20 32.42 -19.32
C LEU A 195 -2.86 32.19 -17.83
N PRO A 196 -3.49 32.90 -16.89
CA PRO A 196 -3.31 32.63 -15.47
C PRO A 196 -3.74 31.20 -15.13
N GLN A 197 -3.03 30.57 -14.19
CA GLN A 197 -3.29 29.20 -13.79
C GLN A 197 -4.73 29.04 -13.26
N PRO A 198 -5.59 28.25 -13.93
CA PRO A 198 -6.95 28.04 -13.48
C PRO A 198 -7.00 26.98 -12.36
N ASN A 199 -8.10 26.95 -11.61
CA ASN A 199 -8.34 25.93 -10.57
C ASN A 199 -8.62 24.54 -11.16
N ALA A 200 -9.19 24.49 -12.37
CA ALA A 200 -9.51 23.27 -13.10
C ALA A 200 -9.56 23.57 -14.60
N LEU A 201 -9.43 22.54 -15.43
CA LEU A 201 -9.61 22.62 -16.88
C LEU A 201 -10.88 21.88 -17.27
N GLU A 202 -11.74 22.55 -18.02
CA GLU A 202 -12.84 21.90 -18.70
C GLU A 202 -12.36 21.37 -20.05
N SER A 203 -12.57 20.08 -20.29
CA SER A 203 -12.15 19.42 -21.53
C SER A 203 -13.36 19.04 -22.39
N THR A 204 -13.45 19.65 -23.57
CA THR A 204 -14.33 19.18 -24.65
C THR A 204 -13.49 18.56 -25.75
N HIS A 205 -13.92 17.43 -26.27
CA HIS A 205 -13.23 16.68 -27.30
C HIS A 205 -13.99 16.81 -28.62
N THR A 206 -13.26 16.92 -29.72
CA THR A 206 -13.84 16.92 -31.06
C THR A 206 -13.38 15.66 -31.79
N VAL A 207 -14.33 14.86 -32.25
CA VAL A 207 -14.07 13.66 -33.05
C VAL A 207 -14.48 13.94 -34.49
N LEU A 208 -13.60 13.59 -35.44
CA LEU A 208 -13.90 13.65 -36.87
C LEU A 208 -14.49 12.31 -37.30
N THR A 209 -15.67 12.34 -37.89
CA THR A 209 -16.35 11.15 -38.39
C THR A 209 -15.85 10.73 -39.78
N ASP A 210 -16.10 9.49 -40.16
CA ASP A 210 -15.90 8.95 -41.51
C ASP A 210 -16.57 9.81 -42.61
N LYS A 211 -17.69 10.44 -42.27
CA LYS A 211 -18.45 11.36 -43.15
C LYS A 211 -17.89 12.78 -43.18
N GLY A 212 -16.78 13.06 -42.50
CA GLY A 212 -16.18 14.39 -42.40
C GLY A 212 -16.89 15.35 -41.44
N ASN A 213 -17.96 14.91 -40.77
CA ASN A 213 -18.64 15.72 -39.74
C ASN A 213 -17.80 15.77 -38.48
N LYS A 214 -17.77 16.93 -37.81
CA LYS A 214 -17.12 17.13 -36.52
C LYS A 214 -18.16 17.04 -35.42
N ILE A 215 -17.96 16.11 -34.49
CA ILE A 215 -18.78 15.97 -33.30
C ILE A 215 -17.97 16.48 -32.11
N LYS A 216 -18.48 17.52 -31.42
CA LYS A 216 -17.83 18.10 -30.24
C LYS A 216 -18.66 17.79 -28.99
N GLY A 217 -18.03 17.25 -27.95
CA GLY A 217 -18.71 16.87 -26.71
C GLY A 217 -17.76 16.55 -25.57
N HIS A 218 -18.29 16.02 -24.47
CA HIS A 218 -17.53 15.57 -23.32
C HIS A 218 -17.14 14.11 -23.49
N LEU A 219 -15.84 13.81 -23.34
CA LEU A 219 -15.36 12.44 -23.42
C LEU A 219 -15.75 11.69 -22.14
N ILE A 220 -16.57 10.64 -22.28
CA ILE A 220 -16.88 9.73 -21.18
C ILE A 220 -15.75 8.69 -21.06
N LEU A 221 -15.37 8.09 -22.19
CA LEU A 221 -14.36 7.04 -22.27
C LEU A 221 -13.82 6.93 -23.70
N ALA A 222 -12.53 6.63 -23.84
CA ALA A 222 -11.96 6.14 -25.08
C ALA A 222 -11.13 4.89 -24.78
N ASP A 223 -11.40 3.80 -25.50
CA ASP A 223 -10.57 2.59 -25.50
C ASP A 223 -10.04 2.31 -26.92
N SER A 224 -9.37 1.17 -27.12
CA SER A 224 -8.78 0.82 -28.41
C SER A 224 -9.80 0.54 -29.52
N LYS A 225 -11.07 0.31 -29.17
CA LYS A 225 -12.13 -0.07 -30.10
C LYS A 225 -13.16 1.04 -30.28
N ASN A 226 -13.52 1.74 -29.22
CA ASN A 226 -14.64 2.66 -29.17
C ASN A 226 -14.28 3.94 -28.41
N THR A 227 -14.86 5.04 -28.86
CA THR A 227 -14.91 6.32 -28.14
C THR A 227 -16.36 6.64 -27.81
N PHE A 228 -16.62 6.97 -26.56
CA PHE A 228 -17.93 7.38 -26.04
C PHE A 228 -17.90 8.87 -25.73
N LEU A 229 -18.70 9.63 -26.48
CA LEU A 229 -18.76 11.08 -26.40
C LEU A 229 -20.19 11.53 -26.05
N LEU A 230 -20.33 12.29 -24.97
CA LEU A 230 -21.60 12.92 -24.59
C LEU A 230 -21.73 14.28 -25.29
N VAL A 231 -22.78 14.44 -26.10
CA VAL A 231 -23.15 15.72 -26.72
C VAL A 231 -24.56 16.05 -26.26
N ASP A 232 -24.70 17.14 -25.50
CA ASP A 232 -25.92 17.53 -24.81
C ASP A 232 -26.50 16.39 -23.94
N ARG A 233 -27.42 15.60 -24.50
CA ARG A 233 -28.10 14.48 -23.85
C ARG A 233 -27.89 13.15 -24.56
N THR A 234 -27.08 13.11 -25.61
CA THR A 234 -26.89 11.93 -26.44
C THR A 234 -25.47 11.42 -26.30
N VAL A 235 -25.34 10.14 -25.96
CA VAL A 235 -24.07 9.43 -25.93
C VAL A 235 -23.84 8.81 -27.29
N PHE A 236 -22.79 9.27 -27.97
CA PHE A 236 -22.31 8.73 -29.23
C PHE A 236 -21.26 7.67 -28.97
N LYS A 237 -21.48 6.45 -29.46
CA LYS A 237 -20.47 5.41 -29.58
C LYS A 237 -19.85 5.51 -30.97
N ILE A 238 -18.56 5.77 -31.03
CA ILE A 238 -17.81 5.95 -32.27
C ILE A 238 -16.73 4.88 -32.35
N ASP A 239 -16.61 4.23 -33.50
CA ASP A 239 -15.54 3.28 -33.77
C ASP A 239 -14.18 3.99 -33.78
N GLY A 240 -13.24 3.52 -32.97
CA GLY A 240 -11.93 4.15 -32.79
C GLY A 240 -11.01 4.06 -34.01
N THR A 241 -11.28 3.13 -34.94
CA THR A 241 -10.44 2.93 -36.13
C THR A 241 -10.96 3.70 -37.33
N THR A 242 -12.27 3.66 -37.54
CA THR A 242 -12.93 4.21 -38.73
C THR A 242 -13.53 5.59 -38.48
N GLY A 243 -13.73 6.00 -37.22
CA GLY A 243 -14.45 7.23 -36.88
C GLY A 243 -15.94 7.15 -37.18
N ARG A 244 -16.48 5.98 -37.51
CA ARG A 244 -17.90 5.79 -37.81
C ARG A 244 -18.71 5.80 -36.51
N VAL A 245 -19.84 6.51 -36.51
CA VAL A 245 -20.83 6.43 -35.43
C VAL A 245 -21.54 5.07 -35.49
N ILE A 246 -21.43 4.30 -34.40
CA ILE A 246 -22.01 2.95 -34.26
C ILE A 246 -23.38 3.01 -33.60
N ARG A 247 -23.53 3.82 -32.54
CA ARG A 247 -24.76 3.92 -31.73
C ARG A 247 -24.93 5.32 -31.17
N GLU A 248 -26.18 5.75 -31.07
CA GLU A 248 -26.59 6.96 -30.36
C GLU A 248 -27.56 6.54 -29.24
N THR A 249 -27.30 6.99 -28.02
CA THR A 249 -28.16 6.72 -26.86
C THR A 249 -28.63 8.04 -26.27
N GLU A 250 -29.94 8.32 -26.33
CA GLU A 250 -30.54 9.51 -25.72
C GLU A 250 -30.78 9.28 -24.22
N LEU A 251 -30.26 10.19 -23.38
CA LEU A 251 -30.40 10.13 -21.93
C LEU A 251 -31.58 10.97 -21.44
N ARG A 252 -32.44 10.34 -20.64
CA ARG A 252 -33.59 10.97 -20.00
C ARG A 252 -33.53 10.75 -18.48
N ALA A 253 -33.85 11.80 -17.74
CA ALA A 253 -33.99 11.67 -16.30
C ALA A 253 -35.24 10.84 -16.01
N GLU A 254 -35.12 9.89 -15.08
CA GLU A 254 -36.26 9.14 -14.58
C GLU A 254 -37.11 10.07 -13.70
N GLU A 255 -38.43 10.15 -13.95
CA GLU A 255 -39.32 10.96 -13.12
C GLU A 255 -39.59 10.26 -11.79
N ASP A 256 -39.35 10.98 -10.68
CA ASP A 256 -39.61 10.50 -9.32
C ASP A 256 -41.11 10.26 -9.11
N THR A 257 -41.56 9.02 -9.29
CA THR A 257 -42.98 8.63 -9.13
C THR A 257 -43.46 8.61 -7.68
N ASN A 258 -42.62 9.01 -6.70
CA ASN A 258 -42.95 9.03 -5.28
C ASN A 258 -43.23 10.41 -4.66
N SER A 259 -43.28 11.50 -5.45
CA SER A 259 -43.63 12.84 -4.94
C SER A 259 -45.15 13.12 -4.85
N LYS A 260 -45.98 12.06 -4.82
CA LYS A 260 -47.42 12.16 -4.56
C LYS A 260 -47.90 10.99 -3.71
N LYS A 261 -47.73 11.10 -2.38
CA LYS A 261 -48.64 10.50 -1.40
C LYS A 261 -48.45 11.13 -0.03
#